data_AF-A0A497Q0E7-F1
#
_entry.id   AF-A0A497Q0E7-F1
#
_cell.length_a   1.000
_cell.length_b   1.000
_cell.length_c   1.000
_cell.angle_alpha   90.00
_cell.angle_beta   90.00
_cell.angle_gamma   90.00
#
_symmetry.space_group_name_H-M   'P 1'
#
loop_
_entity.id
_entity.type
_entity.pdbx_description
1 polymer ?
#
loop_
_entity_poly.entity_id
_entity_poly.type
_entity_poly.pdbx_seq_one_letter_code
_entity_poly.pdbx_strand_id
1 'polypeptide(L)'
;MARTMDTLRILTGQEAIDAYRALSDENRREILHALRAKRMSTSELVEFLSAKDPKKEVKPQTVRYHIKELEKCKLVEQDGYEPAGNGESHIMQKMWRATAENVFLATGDMDGVVERASHDFDKTLDIVTKMQELGMVLESEEEIRTLADAFTQRDRLYMKGLEFAKENLREACELDPVLYVLFKQVLSIIRLNDSDYEQYWKVSRQITDMLREAYCRGKGKNPDVY
;
A
#
# COMPACT_ATOMS: atom_id res chain seq x y z
N MET A 1 -10.26 -12.87 -14.42
CA MET A 1 -9.24 -11.82 -14.20
C MET A 1 -9.44 -11.30 -12.80
N ALA A 2 -8.47 -11.52 -11.90
CA ALA A 2 -8.54 -10.94 -10.55
C ALA A 2 -8.41 -9.42 -10.69
N ARG A 3 -9.35 -8.66 -10.13
CA ARG A 3 -9.23 -7.20 -10.10
C ARG A 3 -8.10 -6.83 -9.14
N THR A 4 -7.20 -5.99 -9.60
CA THR A 4 -6.08 -5.48 -8.80
C THR A 4 -6.61 -4.42 -7.84
N MET A 5 -6.22 -4.51 -6.57
CA MET A 5 -6.63 -3.57 -5.51
C MET A 5 -6.02 -2.19 -5.77
N ASP A 6 -6.78 -1.12 -5.51
CA ASP A 6 -6.29 0.24 -5.69
C ASP A 6 -5.24 0.61 -4.61
N THR A 7 -4.22 1.38 -4.96
CA THR A 7 -3.21 1.83 -3.97
C THR A 7 -3.77 2.90 -3.02
N LEU A 8 -4.71 3.72 -3.49
CA LEU A 8 -5.25 4.85 -2.74
C LEU A 8 -6.68 5.16 -3.17
N ARG A 9 -7.55 5.38 -2.20
CA ARG A 9 -8.93 5.83 -2.40
C ARG A 9 -9.21 7.03 -1.52
N ILE A 10 -9.79 8.08 -2.12
CA ILE A 10 -10.25 9.26 -1.39
C ILE A 10 -11.76 9.20 -1.36
N LEU A 11 -12.33 9.19 -0.16
CA LEU A 11 -13.77 9.31 0.04
C LEU A 11 -14.08 10.76 0.44
N THR A 12 -15.09 11.34 -0.18
CA THR A 12 -15.54 12.72 0.06
C THR A 12 -17.04 12.75 0.39
N GLY A 13 -17.52 13.86 0.94
CA GLY A 13 -18.94 14.09 1.20
C GLY A 13 -19.60 13.00 2.06
N GLN A 14 -20.77 12.51 1.66
CA GLN A 14 -21.52 11.50 2.42
C GLN A 14 -20.77 10.16 2.52
N GLU A 15 -20.01 9.76 1.48
CA GLU A 15 -19.22 8.52 1.52
C GLU A 15 -18.12 8.59 2.58
N ALA A 16 -17.50 9.76 2.77
CA ALA A 16 -16.51 9.98 3.82
C ALA A 16 -17.13 9.86 5.22
N ILE A 17 -18.32 10.43 5.41
CA ILE A 17 -19.06 10.41 6.69
C ILE A 17 -19.49 8.97 7.03
N ASP A 18 -20.01 8.22 6.05
CA ASP A 18 -20.47 6.86 6.27
C ASP A 18 -19.29 5.92 6.53
N ALA A 19 -18.19 6.08 5.80
CA ALA A 19 -16.95 5.35 6.07
C ALA A 19 -16.36 5.69 7.44
N TYR A 20 -16.40 6.96 7.86
CA TYR A 20 -15.99 7.36 9.21
C TYR A 20 -16.82 6.67 10.30
N ARG A 21 -18.16 6.69 10.15
CA ARG A 21 -19.09 6.01 11.08
C ARG A 21 -18.90 4.49 11.08
N ALA A 22 -18.60 3.89 9.93
CA ALA A 22 -18.28 2.47 9.87
C ALA A 22 -16.98 2.18 10.64
N LEU A 23 -15.92 2.96 10.37
CA LEU A 23 -14.59 2.79 10.94
C LEU A 23 -14.45 3.23 12.41
N SER A 24 -15.48 3.79 13.03
CA SER A 24 -15.50 4.01 14.48
C SER A 24 -15.57 2.69 15.27
N ASP A 25 -16.05 1.62 14.65
CA ASP A 25 -16.06 0.26 15.22
C ASP A 25 -14.69 -0.42 15.07
N GLU A 26 -14.16 -0.93 16.18
CA GLU A 26 -12.84 -1.57 16.24
C GLU A 26 -12.75 -2.84 15.41
N ASN A 27 -13.77 -3.71 15.46
CA ASN A 27 -13.77 -4.95 14.67
C ASN A 27 -13.76 -4.62 13.17
N ARG A 28 -14.45 -3.55 12.75
CA ARG A 28 -14.45 -3.11 11.33
C ARG A 28 -13.08 -2.61 10.90
N ARG A 29 -12.36 -1.86 11.74
CA ARG A 29 -10.96 -1.45 11.46
C ARG A 29 -10.04 -2.66 11.32
N GLU A 30 -10.21 -3.64 12.20
CA GLU A 30 -9.39 -4.86 12.20
C GLU A 30 -9.64 -5.75 10.99
N ILE A 31 -10.91 -5.92 10.60
CA ILE A 31 -11.29 -6.61 9.36
C ILE A 31 -10.67 -5.91 8.15
N LEU A 32 -10.81 -4.59 8.06
CA LEU A 32 -10.24 -3.83 6.94
C LEU A 32 -8.70 -3.96 6.90
N HIS A 33 -8.04 -3.92 8.05
CA HIS A 33 -6.60 -4.13 8.15
C HIS A 33 -6.17 -5.50 7.62
N ALA A 34 -6.86 -6.58 8.04
CA ALA A 34 -6.57 -7.94 7.57
C ALA A 34 -6.76 -8.05 6.05
N LEU A 35 -7.85 -7.48 5.52
CA LEU A 35 -8.21 -7.54 4.10
C LEU A 35 -7.31 -6.69 3.19
N ARG A 36 -6.54 -5.74 3.74
CA ARG A 36 -5.46 -5.04 3.01
C ARG A 36 -4.24 -5.92 2.82
N ALA A 37 -3.95 -6.81 3.77
CA ALA A 37 -2.79 -7.68 3.70
C ALA A 37 -3.01 -8.86 2.74
N LYS A 38 -4.22 -9.45 2.74
CA LYS A 38 -4.58 -10.54 1.83
C LYS A 38 -6.10 -10.68 1.69
N ARG A 39 -6.54 -11.35 0.61
CA ARG A 39 -7.93 -11.80 0.47
C ARG A 39 -8.26 -12.86 1.53
N MET A 40 -9.44 -12.78 2.13
CA MET A 40 -9.87 -13.72 3.18
C MET A 40 -11.37 -14.03 3.08
N SER A 41 -11.74 -15.24 3.45
CA SER A 41 -13.11 -15.66 3.68
C SER A 41 -13.65 -15.13 5.01
N THR A 42 -14.96 -15.19 5.20
CA THR A 42 -15.59 -14.86 6.50
C THR A 42 -15.06 -15.75 7.64
N SER A 43 -14.79 -17.02 7.38
CA SER A 43 -14.30 -17.96 8.40
C SER A 43 -12.89 -17.60 8.85
N GLU A 44 -11.99 -17.30 7.91
CA GLU A 44 -10.63 -16.85 8.24
C GLU A 44 -10.62 -15.52 9.00
N LEU A 45 -11.57 -14.62 8.71
CA LEU A 45 -11.73 -13.38 9.46
C LEU A 45 -12.23 -13.61 10.90
N VAL A 46 -13.09 -14.61 11.12
CA VAL A 46 -13.51 -15.02 12.47
C VAL A 46 -12.29 -15.53 13.26
N GLU A 47 -11.48 -16.38 12.66
CA GLU A 47 -10.25 -16.90 13.28
C GLU A 47 -9.26 -15.76 13.60
N PHE A 48 -9.05 -14.85 12.64
CA PHE A 48 -8.18 -13.68 12.81
C PHE A 48 -8.61 -12.81 13.98
N LEU A 49 -9.90 -12.49 14.10
CA LEU A 49 -10.41 -11.66 15.20
C LEU A 49 -10.37 -12.40 16.55
N SER A 50 -10.68 -13.69 16.56
CA SER A 50 -10.66 -14.50 17.78
C SER A 50 -9.25 -14.70 18.32
N ALA A 51 -8.24 -14.76 17.45
CA ALA A 51 -6.84 -14.86 17.85
C ALA A 51 -6.33 -13.61 18.59
N LYS A 52 -6.93 -12.44 18.36
CA LYS A 52 -6.56 -11.18 19.02
C LYS A 52 -7.13 -11.03 20.42
N ASP A 53 -8.32 -11.58 20.66
CA ASP A 53 -8.95 -11.59 21.98
C ASP A 53 -9.56 -12.97 22.28
N PRO A 54 -8.80 -13.88 22.92
CA PRO A 54 -9.25 -15.23 23.24
C PRO A 54 -10.46 -15.28 24.18
N LYS A 55 -10.80 -14.17 24.84
CA LYS A 55 -11.95 -14.07 25.75
C LYS A 55 -13.22 -13.62 25.04
N LYS A 56 -13.13 -13.14 23.81
CA LYS A 56 -14.25 -12.60 23.03
C LYS A 56 -14.68 -13.61 21.98
N GLU A 57 -15.83 -14.23 22.20
CA GLU A 57 -16.42 -15.14 21.21
C GLU A 57 -16.89 -14.36 19.98
N VAL A 58 -16.19 -14.52 18.85
CA VAL A 58 -16.55 -13.88 17.58
C VAL A 58 -17.40 -14.82 16.74
N LYS A 59 -18.68 -14.48 16.55
CA LYS A 59 -19.61 -15.29 15.76
C LYS A 59 -19.51 -14.94 14.26
N PRO A 60 -19.64 -15.92 13.34
CA PRO A 60 -19.63 -15.67 11.90
C PRO A 60 -20.69 -14.66 11.44
N GLN A 61 -21.85 -14.62 12.08
CA GLN A 61 -22.90 -13.65 11.75
C GLN A 61 -22.47 -12.20 12.05
N THR A 62 -21.75 -12.00 13.16
CA THR A 62 -21.20 -10.70 13.54
C THR A 62 -20.18 -10.22 12.51
N VAL A 63 -19.28 -11.11 12.05
CA VAL A 63 -18.31 -10.78 11.00
C VAL A 63 -19.01 -10.46 9.68
N ARG A 64 -20.03 -11.23 9.28
CA ARG A 64 -20.83 -10.92 8.07
C ARG A 64 -21.51 -9.55 8.15
N TYR A 65 -22.01 -9.17 9.31
CA TYR A 65 -22.58 -7.85 9.53
C TYR A 65 -21.52 -6.75 9.34
N HIS A 66 -20.35 -6.89 9.97
CA HIS A 66 -19.25 -5.93 9.83
C HIS A 66 -18.77 -5.80 8.37
N ILE A 67 -18.63 -6.92 7.65
CA ILE A 67 -18.27 -6.91 6.23
C ILE A 67 -19.32 -6.17 5.40
N LYS A 68 -20.61 -6.42 5.62
CA LYS A 68 -21.68 -5.70 4.89
C LYS A 68 -21.64 -4.19 5.13
N GLU A 69 -21.37 -3.76 6.35
CA GLU A 69 -21.27 -2.32 6.65
C GLU A 69 -20.04 -1.69 5.97
N LEU A 70 -18.92 -2.41 5.92
CA LEU A 70 -17.73 -1.98 5.18
C LEU A 70 -17.95 -1.97 3.65
N GLU A 71 -18.70 -2.95 3.13
CA GLU A 71 -19.03 -3.08 1.70
C GLU A 71 -19.93 -1.93 1.25
N LYS A 72 -20.95 -1.56 2.06
CA LYS A 72 -21.82 -0.40 1.81
C LYS A 72 -21.02 0.90 1.63
N CYS A 73 -19.95 1.06 2.40
CA CYS A 73 -19.08 2.23 2.35
C CYS A 73 -17.94 2.08 1.34
N LYS A 74 -17.99 1.05 0.47
CA LYS A 74 -16.99 0.75 -0.56
C LYS A 74 -15.57 0.57 -0.01
N LEU A 75 -15.42 0.14 1.24
CA LEU A 75 -14.13 -0.12 1.89
C LEU A 75 -13.63 -1.54 1.62
N VAL A 76 -14.55 -2.47 1.37
CA VAL A 76 -14.27 -3.86 1.00
C VAL A 76 -15.18 -4.28 -0.15
N GLU A 77 -14.77 -5.29 -0.90
CA GLU A 77 -15.55 -5.87 -1.98
C GLU A 77 -15.42 -7.40 -2.02
N GLN A 78 -16.37 -8.04 -2.69
CA GLN A 78 -16.35 -9.48 -2.92
C GLN A 78 -15.40 -9.83 -4.08
N ASP A 79 -14.29 -10.49 -3.78
CA ASP A 79 -13.24 -10.92 -4.72
C ASP A 79 -13.39 -12.40 -5.09
N GLY A 80 -14.58 -12.78 -5.57
CA GLY A 80 -14.88 -14.13 -6.07
C GLY A 80 -15.26 -15.16 -5.00
N TYR A 81 -15.01 -16.43 -5.33
CA TYR A 81 -15.36 -17.58 -4.49
C TYR A 81 -14.22 -18.61 -4.50
N GLU A 82 -14.02 -19.28 -3.36
CA GLU A 82 -13.10 -20.42 -3.21
C GLU A 82 -13.80 -21.60 -2.53
N PRO A 83 -13.38 -22.85 -2.76
CA PRO A 83 -13.86 -24.00 -2.00
C PRO A 83 -13.55 -23.85 -0.51
N ALA A 84 -14.49 -24.21 0.36
CA ALA A 84 -14.25 -24.20 1.80
C ALA A 84 -13.38 -25.41 2.23
N GLY A 85 -12.30 -25.19 2.98
CA GLY A 85 -11.39 -26.26 3.44
C GLY A 85 -10.27 -26.59 2.44
N ASN A 86 -9.76 -27.82 2.43
CA ASN A 86 -8.55 -28.23 1.68
C ASN A 86 -8.76 -28.42 0.15
N GLY A 87 -9.73 -27.72 -0.46
CA GLY A 87 -9.96 -27.77 -1.91
C GLY A 87 -10.89 -28.88 -2.42
N GLU A 88 -11.30 -29.84 -1.59
CA GLU A 88 -12.20 -30.95 -1.97
C GLU A 88 -13.69 -30.69 -1.67
N SER A 89 -14.03 -29.54 -1.09
CA SER A 89 -15.41 -29.22 -0.74
C SER A 89 -16.19 -28.65 -1.92
N HIS A 90 -17.41 -29.14 -2.12
CA HIS A 90 -18.38 -28.55 -3.05
C HIS A 90 -19.01 -27.25 -2.52
N ILE A 91 -18.70 -26.85 -1.28
CA ILE A 91 -19.22 -25.62 -0.69
C ILE A 91 -18.29 -24.47 -1.04
N MET A 92 -18.78 -23.56 -1.89
CA MET A 92 -18.06 -22.34 -2.24
C MET A 92 -18.28 -21.24 -1.19
N GLN A 93 -17.20 -20.63 -0.71
CA GLN A 93 -17.22 -19.49 0.19
C GLN A 93 -16.83 -18.20 -0.51
N LYS A 94 -17.45 -17.09 -0.11
CA LYS A 94 -17.14 -15.76 -0.61
C LYS A 94 -15.77 -15.32 -0.10
N MET A 95 -14.94 -14.83 -1.01
CA MET A 95 -13.68 -14.18 -0.68
C MET A 95 -13.87 -12.68 -0.68
N TRP A 96 -13.25 -12.01 0.29
CA TRP A 96 -13.32 -10.57 0.48
C TRP A 96 -11.94 -9.96 0.34
N ARG A 97 -11.89 -8.72 -0.10
CA ARG A 97 -10.67 -7.91 -0.18
C ARG A 97 -10.98 -6.46 0.16
N ALA A 98 -9.99 -5.73 0.67
CA ALA A 98 -10.08 -4.27 0.74
C ALA A 98 -10.14 -3.68 -0.68
N THR A 99 -10.89 -2.60 -0.87
CA THR A 99 -10.94 -1.91 -2.17
C THR A 99 -9.68 -1.12 -2.46
N ALA A 100 -9.01 -0.64 -1.41
CA ALA A 100 -7.73 0.04 -1.52
C ALA A 100 -6.78 -0.20 -0.34
N GLU A 101 -5.49 -0.10 -0.59
CA GLU A 101 -4.44 -0.16 0.44
C GLU A 101 -4.54 1.01 1.43
N ASN A 102 -4.83 2.22 0.93
CA ASN A 102 -4.98 3.42 1.73
C ASN A 102 -6.34 4.06 1.44
N VAL A 103 -7.12 4.36 2.48
CA VAL A 103 -8.38 5.09 2.37
C VAL A 103 -8.25 6.39 3.14
N PHE A 104 -8.44 7.51 2.45
CA PHE A 104 -8.46 8.86 3.03
C PHE A 104 -9.90 9.34 3.10
N LEU A 105 -10.31 9.81 4.27
CA LEU A 105 -11.61 10.42 4.49
C LEU A 105 -11.41 11.93 4.48
N ALA A 106 -11.78 12.59 3.40
CA ALA A 106 -11.72 14.05 3.32
C ALA A 106 -13.01 14.63 3.92
N THR A 107 -12.88 15.34 5.03
CA THR A 107 -13.97 16.03 5.71
C THR A 107 -14.14 17.49 5.25
N GLY A 108 -13.25 17.98 4.39
CA GLY A 108 -13.31 19.29 3.73
C GLY A 108 -13.82 19.22 2.29
N ASP A 109 -14.20 20.38 1.74
CA ASP A 109 -14.57 20.53 0.34
C ASP A 109 -13.35 20.29 -0.56
N MET A 110 -13.47 19.34 -1.48
CA MET A 110 -12.39 18.85 -2.34
C MET A 110 -12.67 19.09 -3.83
N ASP A 111 -13.59 20.01 -4.15
CA ASP A 111 -13.82 20.47 -5.53
C ASP A 111 -12.49 20.95 -6.15
N GLY A 112 -11.93 20.10 -7.02
CA GLY A 112 -10.65 20.34 -7.72
C GLY A 112 -9.54 19.31 -7.47
N VAL A 113 -9.68 18.38 -6.52
CA VAL A 113 -8.68 17.32 -6.32
C VAL A 113 -8.92 16.19 -7.32
N VAL A 114 -8.13 16.19 -8.39
CA VAL A 114 -8.18 15.16 -9.44
C VAL A 114 -7.92 13.79 -8.82
N GLU A 115 -8.88 12.89 -8.98
CA GLU A 115 -8.76 11.46 -8.68
C GLU A 115 -7.51 10.94 -9.42
N ARG A 116 -6.44 10.59 -8.69
CA ARG A 116 -5.20 10.13 -9.33
C ARG A 116 -5.52 8.88 -10.13
N ALA A 117 -5.19 8.90 -11.42
CA ALA A 117 -5.35 7.76 -12.31
C ALA A 117 -4.77 6.49 -11.67
N SER A 118 -5.56 5.41 -11.69
CA SER A 118 -5.14 4.07 -11.32
C SER A 118 -3.78 3.77 -11.94
N HIS A 119 -2.78 3.43 -11.12
CA HIS A 119 -1.46 3.06 -11.63
C HIS A 119 -1.59 1.80 -12.49
N ASP A 120 -1.24 1.95 -13.76
CA ASP A 120 -1.16 0.86 -14.74
C ASP A 120 0.13 0.06 -14.46
N PHE A 121 0.02 -0.97 -13.62
CA PHE A 121 1.16 -1.80 -13.20
C PHE A 121 1.82 -2.58 -14.36
N ASP A 122 1.11 -2.81 -15.47
CA ASP A 122 1.70 -3.45 -16.65
C ASP A 122 2.75 -2.53 -17.30
N LYS A 123 2.61 -1.21 -17.17
CA LYS A 123 3.68 -0.25 -17.53
C LYS A 123 4.80 -0.19 -16.49
N THR A 124 4.51 -0.55 -15.24
CA THR A 124 5.49 -0.57 -14.13
C THR A 124 6.38 -1.81 -14.17
N LEU A 125 5.94 -2.91 -14.79
CA LEU A 125 6.72 -4.16 -14.89
C LEU A 125 7.85 -4.10 -15.92
N ASP A 126 7.82 -3.15 -16.86
CA ASP A 126 8.85 -2.99 -17.89
C ASP A 126 9.82 -1.83 -17.60
N ILE A 127 10.37 -1.83 -16.38
CA ILE A 127 11.28 -0.77 -15.91
C ILE A 127 12.48 -0.64 -16.83
N VAL A 128 13.05 -1.74 -17.32
CA VAL A 128 14.25 -1.73 -18.15
C VAL A 128 13.98 -1.06 -19.50
N THR A 129 12.89 -1.39 -20.19
CA THR A 129 12.55 -0.72 -21.46
C THR A 129 12.19 0.74 -21.24
N LYS A 130 11.50 1.08 -20.15
CA LYS A 130 11.26 2.50 -19.80
C LYS A 130 12.54 3.26 -19.48
N MET A 131 13.51 2.62 -18.85
CA MET A 131 14.83 3.23 -18.63
C MET A 131 15.54 3.49 -19.96
N GLN A 132 15.48 2.55 -20.90
CA GLN A 132 16.03 2.73 -22.25
C GLN A 132 15.33 3.85 -23.03
N GLU A 133 13.99 3.95 -22.95
CA GLU A 133 13.22 5.06 -23.54
C GLU A 133 13.65 6.42 -22.96
N LEU A 134 13.97 6.46 -21.67
CA LEU A 134 14.50 7.65 -20.98
C LEU A 134 15.99 7.91 -21.27
N GLY A 135 16.62 7.09 -22.10
CA GLY A 135 18.00 7.27 -22.54
C GLY A 135 19.05 6.69 -21.59
N MET A 136 18.67 5.79 -20.67
CA MET A 136 19.61 5.04 -19.84
C MET A 136 20.01 3.73 -20.49
N VAL A 137 21.29 3.36 -20.42
CA VAL A 137 21.81 2.07 -20.90
C VAL A 137 22.48 1.34 -19.74
N LEU A 138 21.97 0.15 -19.44
CA LEU A 138 22.58 -0.83 -18.53
C LEU A 138 23.29 -1.88 -19.39
N GLU A 139 24.54 -2.20 -19.06
CA GLU A 139 25.45 -2.97 -19.91
C GLU A 139 25.35 -4.48 -19.68
N SER A 140 24.88 -4.90 -18.50
CA SER A 140 24.87 -6.31 -18.12
C SER A 140 23.67 -6.69 -17.23
N GLU A 141 23.33 -7.98 -17.25
CA GLU A 141 22.35 -8.55 -16.30
C GLU A 141 22.81 -8.39 -14.84
N GLU A 142 24.12 -8.40 -14.58
CA GLU A 142 24.68 -8.20 -13.24
C GLU A 142 24.46 -6.76 -12.73
N GLU A 143 24.55 -5.78 -13.62
CA GLU A 143 24.24 -4.38 -13.29
C GLU A 143 22.75 -4.19 -12.97
N ILE A 144 21.88 -4.80 -13.79
CA ILE A 144 20.42 -4.82 -13.55
C ILE A 144 20.12 -5.45 -12.19
N ARG A 145 20.75 -6.59 -11.88
CA ARG A 145 20.57 -7.31 -10.61
C ARG A 145 21.04 -6.46 -9.43
N THR A 146 22.22 -5.86 -9.54
CA THR A 146 22.77 -4.99 -8.49
C THR A 146 21.85 -3.80 -8.21
N LEU A 147 21.30 -3.19 -9.26
CA LEU A 147 20.35 -2.09 -9.15
C LEU A 147 19.04 -2.54 -8.49
N ALA A 148 18.50 -3.70 -8.88
CA ALA A 148 17.28 -4.26 -8.30
C ALA A 148 17.46 -4.64 -6.82
N ASP A 149 18.60 -5.22 -6.45
CA ASP A 149 18.96 -5.53 -5.06
C ASP A 149 19.08 -4.25 -4.22
N ALA A 150 19.70 -3.19 -4.78
CA ALA A 150 19.81 -1.89 -4.12
C ALA A 150 18.42 -1.25 -3.91
N PHE A 151 17.54 -1.27 -4.92
CA PHE A 151 16.14 -0.80 -4.76
C PHE A 151 15.42 -1.59 -3.67
N THR A 152 15.53 -2.92 -3.69
CA THR A 152 14.92 -3.79 -2.67
C THR A 152 15.43 -3.47 -1.27
N GLN A 153 16.74 -3.22 -1.13
CA GLN A 153 17.35 -2.86 0.14
C GLN A 153 16.88 -1.48 0.64
N ARG A 154 16.83 -0.49 -0.24
CA ARG A 154 16.30 0.85 0.08
C ARG A 154 14.84 0.78 0.52
N ASP A 155 14.03 -0.02 -0.17
CA ASP A 155 12.62 -0.21 0.14
C ASP A 155 12.43 -0.92 1.48
N ARG A 156 13.25 -1.94 1.80
CA ARG A 156 13.24 -2.57 3.12
C ARG A 156 13.52 -1.56 4.24
N LEU A 157 14.52 -0.68 4.06
CA LEU A 157 14.84 0.37 5.03
C LEU A 157 13.70 1.37 5.15
N TYR A 158 13.15 1.84 4.02
CA TYR A 158 11.99 2.72 4.01
C TYR A 158 10.79 2.10 4.73
N MET A 159 10.49 0.81 4.51
CA MET A 159 9.39 0.11 5.18
C MET A 159 9.59 -0.03 6.68
N LYS A 160 10.82 -0.22 7.16
CA LYS A 160 11.12 -0.17 8.61
C LYS A 160 10.77 1.20 9.19
N GLY A 161 11.26 2.27 8.57
CA GLY A 161 11.01 3.64 9.04
C GLY A 161 9.54 4.03 8.92
N LEU A 162 8.84 3.47 7.94
CA LEU A 162 7.42 3.71 7.71
C LEU A 162 6.54 3.26 8.88
N GLU A 163 6.85 2.14 9.53
CA GLU A 163 6.09 1.70 10.71
C GLU A 163 6.20 2.74 11.84
N PHE A 164 7.40 3.25 12.11
CA PHE A 164 7.60 4.33 13.08
C PHE A 164 6.96 5.65 12.65
N ALA A 165 6.94 5.95 11.35
CA ALA A 165 6.27 7.14 10.82
C ALA A 165 4.75 7.07 11.05
N LYS A 166 4.14 5.90 10.85
CA LYS A 166 2.70 5.69 11.11
C LYS A 166 2.36 5.88 12.57
N GLU A 167 3.21 5.46 13.50
CA GLU A 167 3.01 5.70 14.94
C GLU A 167 2.91 7.19 15.25
N ASN A 168 3.86 7.99 14.77
CA ASN A 168 3.85 9.45 14.96
C ASN A 168 2.62 10.11 14.32
N LEU A 169 2.28 9.72 13.10
CA LEU A 169 1.18 10.33 12.36
C LEU A 169 -0.20 9.92 12.90
N ARG A 170 -0.32 8.85 13.69
CA ARG A 170 -1.58 8.50 14.37
C ARG A 170 -1.98 9.51 15.44
N GLU A 171 -1.00 10.21 16.03
CA GLU A 171 -1.25 11.22 17.07
C GLU A 171 -1.59 12.59 16.47
N ALA A 172 -1.31 12.80 15.17
CA ALA A 172 -1.65 14.02 14.45
C ALA A 172 -3.10 13.96 13.94
N CYS A 173 -4.06 14.37 14.77
CA CYS A 173 -5.50 14.22 14.50
C CYS A 173 -6.05 14.98 13.27
N GLU A 174 -5.31 15.94 12.69
CA GLU A 174 -5.84 16.81 11.62
C GLU A 174 -4.76 17.15 10.58
N LEU A 175 -4.24 16.13 9.88
CA LEU A 175 -3.38 16.36 8.72
C LEU A 175 -4.19 16.28 7.43
N ASP A 176 -4.06 17.32 6.61
CA ASP A 176 -4.46 17.27 5.19
C ASP A 176 -3.83 16.03 4.50
N PRO A 177 -4.56 15.30 3.62
CA PRO A 177 -4.06 14.10 2.97
C PRO A 177 -2.73 14.28 2.21
N VAL A 178 -2.49 15.43 1.57
CA VAL A 178 -1.23 15.71 0.86
C VAL A 178 -0.11 15.87 1.87
N LEU A 179 -0.35 16.63 2.95
CA LEU A 179 0.61 16.78 4.04
C LEU A 179 0.90 15.45 4.73
N TYR A 180 -0.11 14.61 4.95
CA TYR A 180 0.07 13.27 5.50
C TYR A 180 1.01 12.43 4.65
N VAL A 181 0.81 12.40 3.32
CA VAL A 181 1.68 11.65 2.40
C VAL A 181 3.12 12.19 2.42
N LEU A 182 3.28 13.51 2.41
CA LEU A 182 4.60 14.14 2.47
C LEU A 182 5.31 13.83 3.79
N PHE A 183 4.66 14.05 4.93
CA PHE A 183 5.25 13.75 6.23
C PHE A 183 5.51 12.27 6.43
N LYS A 184 4.63 11.39 5.94
CA LYS A 184 4.86 9.94 5.92
C LYS A 184 6.15 9.60 5.19
N GLN A 185 6.39 10.16 4.01
CA GLN A 185 7.62 9.92 3.25
C GLN A 185 8.87 10.42 4.00
N VAL A 186 8.81 11.65 4.54
CA VAL A 186 9.93 12.26 5.26
C VAL A 186 10.24 11.51 6.56
N LEU A 187 9.23 11.24 7.37
CA LEU A 187 9.38 10.53 8.64
C LEU A 187 9.84 9.08 8.45
N SER A 188 9.49 8.44 7.33
CA SER A 188 9.96 7.09 7.02
C SER A 188 11.48 7.00 6.85
N ILE A 189 12.17 8.13 6.70
CA ILE A 189 13.64 8.20 6.64
C ILE A 189 14.19 8.73 7.97
N ILE A 190 13.65 9.84 8.47
CA ILE A 190 14.15 10.51 9.69
C ILE A 190 14.01 9.62 10.94
N ARG A 191 13.02 8.71 10.98
CA ARG A 191 12.77 7.83 12.12
C ARG A 191 13.58 6.53 12.11
N LEU A 192 14.44 6.33 11.13
CA LEU A 192 15.40 5.23 11.17
C LEU A 192 16.39 5.46 12.32
N ASN A 193 16.92 4.36 12.88
CA ASN A 193 18.08 4.46 13.76
C ASN A 193 19.31 4.89 12.94
N ASP A 194 20.36 5.39 13.60
CA ASP A 194 21.54 5.95 12.93
C ASP A 194 22.15 4.99 11.90
N SER A 195 22.25 3.70 12.23
CA SER A 195 22.80 2.68 11.33
C SER A 195 21.93 2.46 10.08
N ASP A 196 20.62 2.28 10.25
CA ASP A 196 19.67 2.10 9.15
C ASP A 196 19.57 3.39 8.29
N TYR A 197 19.68 4.58 8.91
CA TYR A 197 19.71 5.88 8.23
C TYR A 197 20.97 6.03 7.36
N GLU A 198 22.15 5.75 7.92
CA GLU A 198 23.40 5.75 7.16
C GLU A 198 23.36 4.75 5.99
N GLN A 199 22.82 3.56 6.24
CA GLN A 199 22.66 2.54 5.21
C GLN A 199 21.69 3.01 4.11
N TYR A 200 20.60 3.68 4.46
CA TYR A 200 19.64 4.22 3.50
C TYR A 200 20.31 5.22 2.56
N TRP A 201 21.12 6.13 3.10
CA TRP A 201 21.85 7.11 2.28
C TRP A 201 22.92 6.47 1.41
N LYS A 202 23.64 5.48 1.92
CA LYS A 202 24.64 4.75 1.14
C LYS A 202 24.00 4.05 -0.06
N VAL A 203 22.90 3.33 0.15
CA VAL A 203 22.19 2.62 -0.91
C VAL A 203 21.53 3.61 -1.88
N SER A 204 20.94 4.69 -1.38
CA SER A 204 20.33 5.73 -2.23
C SER A 204 21.36 6.41 -3.13
N ARG A 205 22.55 6.68 -2.60
CA ARG A 205 23.68 7.20 -3.39
C ARG A 205 24.10 6.19 -4.46
N GLN A 206 24.28 4.93 -4.10
CA GLN A 206 24.63 3.86 -5.04
C GLN A 206 23.62 3.79 -6.21
N ILE A 207 22.33 3.76 -5.92
CA ILE A 207 21.27 3.75 -6.95
C ILE A 207 21.41 4.99 -7.86
N THR A 208 21.55 6.17 -7.25
CA THR A 208 21.61 7.43 -8.01
C THR A 208 22.85 7.48 -8.90
N ASP A 209 24.00 7.04 -8.41
CA ASP A 209 25.26 6.99 -9.15
C ASP A 209 25.15 6.00 -10.32
N MET A 210 24.62 4.79 -10.11
CA MET A 210 24.39 3.81 -11.18
C MET A 210 23.44 4.32 -12.25
N LEU A 211 22.31 4.96 -11.86
CA LEU A 211 21.37 5.54 -12.81
C LEU A 211 21.99 6.69 -13.59
N ARG A 212 22.81 7.52 -12.93
CA ARG A 212 23.53 8.62 -13.57
C ARG A 212 24.54 8.10 -14.59
N GLU A 213 25.30 7.06 -14.25
CA GLU A 213 26.24 6.41 -15.17
C GLU A 213 25.49 5.80 -16.37
N ALA A 214 24.39 5.09 -16.12
CA ALA A 214 23.54 4.55 -17.17
C ALA A 214 22.98 5.64 -18.09
N TYR A 215 22.57 6.78 -17.53
CA TYR A 215 22.08 7.94 -18.28
C TYR A 215 23.18 8.58 -19.14
N CYS A 216 24.38 8.76 -18.58
CA CYS A 216 25.57 9.28 -19.29
C CYS A 216 26.01 8.36 -20.43
N ARG A 217 25.96 7.04 -20.25
CA ARG A 217 26.33 6.05 -21.28
C ARG A 217 25.31 5.98 -22.41
N GLY A 218 24.03 6.21 -22.10
CA GLY A 218 22.98 6.17 -23.10
C GLY A 218 22.89 7.46 -23.92
N LYS A 219 21.66 7.88 -24.24
CA LYS A 219 21.42 9.11 -25.02
C LYS A 219 21.20 10.34 -24.14
N GLY A 220 21.21 10.15 -22.83
CA GLY A 220 21.08 11.22 -21.86
C GLY A 220 22.28 12.17 -21.91
N LYS A 221 22.02 13.46 -22.09
CA LYS A 221 23.06 14.49 -21.93
C LYS A 221 22.83 15.14 -20.59
N ASN A 222 23.76 14.98 -19.65
CA ASN A 222 23.76 15.83 -18.46
C ASN A 222 23.98 17.28 -18.93
N PRO A 223 23.20 18.24 -18.44
CA PRO A 223 23.48 19.64 -18.71
C PRO A 223 24.89 19.98 -18.19
N ASP A 224 25.67 20.70 -19.00
CA ASP A 224 26.87 21.36 -18.52
C ASP A 224 26.41 22.49 -17.58
N VAL A 225 26.33 22.18 -16.29
CA VAL A 225 26.00 23.19 -15.27
C VAL A 225 27.32 23.83 -14.84
N TYR A 226 27.53 25.06 -15.30
CA TYR A 226 28.60 25.96 -14.87
C TYR A 226 28.37 26.47 -13.45
#